data_AF-A0A965M8P1-F1
#
_entry.id   AF-A0A965M8P1-F1
#
_cell.length_a   1.000
_cell.length_b   1.000
_cell.length_c   1.000
_cell.angle_alpha   90.00
_cell.angle_beta   90.00
_cell.angle_gamma   90.00
#
_symmetry.space_group_name_H-M   'P 1'
#
loop_
_entity.id
_entity.type
_entity.pdbx_description
1 polymer ?
#
loop_
_entity_poly.entity_id
_entity_poly.type
_entity_poly.pdbx_seq_one_letter_code
_entity_poly.pdbx_strand_id
1 'polypeptide(L)'
;MAPRFFRKLRIVDWNNRSERIHRLKEKENFRAVVMPLSYWGAAFGFVALLWEGIVKMDGGLCHTTVLVPAAFFLLLPLPLVLFRLVRGHFSKRLFA
;
A
#
# COMPACT_ATOMS: atom_id res chain seq x y z
N MET A 1 -37.28 -6.26 43.74
CA MET A 1 -36.82 -7.25 42.74
C MET A 1 -36.70 -6.55 41.40
N ALA A 2 -35.51 -6.05 41.05
CA ALA A 2 -35.26 -5.27 39.83
C ALA A 2 -34.25 -6.01 38.93
N PRO A 3 -34.46 -6.07 37.60
CA PRO A 3 -33.74 -6.99 36.73
C PRO A 3 -32.29 -6.58 36.47
N ARG A 4 -31.38 -7.55 36.65
CA ARG A 4 -29.92 -7.48 36.38
C ARG A 4 -29.59 -7.49 34.88
N PHE A 5 -30.23 -6.65 34.06
CA PHE A 5 -30.10 -6.73 32.59
C PHE A 5 -29.15 -5.73 31.93
N PHE A 6 -28.47 -4.85 32.68
CA PHE A 6 -27.61 -3.80 32.11
C PHE A 6 -26.10 -3.97 32.36
N ARG A 7 -25.64 -5.20 32.65
CA ARG A 7 -24.20 -5.49 32.84
C ARG A 7 -23.60 -6.28 31.68
N LYS A 8 -23.99 -5.95 30.45
CA LYS A 8 -23.25 -6.30 29.22
C LYS A 8 -22.78 -5.03 28.51
N LEU A 9 -22.35 -4.04 29.30
CA LEU A 9 -21.44 -3.00 28.85
C LEU A 9 -20.12 -3.67 28.51
N ARG A 10 -20.06 -4.12 27.25
CA ARG A 10 -18.90 -4.09 26.36
C ARG A 10 -17.66 -3.56 27.10
N ILE A 11 -16.90 -4.44 27.73
CA ILE A 11 -15.54 -4.15 28.18
C ILE A 11 -14.77 -3.93 26.87
N VAL A 12 -14.85 -2.70 26.36
CA VAL A 12 -13.93 -2.22 25.35
C VAL A 12 -12.61 -2.17 26.09
N ASP A 13 -11.77 -3.17 25.90
CA ASP A 13 -10.41 -3.20 26.43
C ASP A 13 -9.71 -1.88 26.10
N TRP A 14 -9.68 -0.98 27.08
CA TRP A 14 -9.17 0.38 26.94
C TRP A 14 -7.64 0.36 26.74
N ASN A 15 -6.99 -0.69 27.26
CA ASN A 15 -5.57 -0.96 27.07
C ASN A 15 -5.21 -1.23 25.60
N ASN A 16 -6.12 -1.83 24.83
CA ASN A 16 -5.96 -2.09 23.39
C ASN A 16 -6.41 -0.93 22.49
N ARG A 17 -6.82 0.22 23.07
CA ARG A 17 -7.28 1.38 22.29
C ARG A 17 -6.11 2.05 21.58
N SER A 18 -4.97 2.22 22.26
CA SER A 18 -3.77 2.83 21.70
C SER A 18 -3.20 2.00 20.54
N GLU A 19 -3.13 0.67 20.68
CA GLU A 19 -2.69 -0.20 19.58
C GLU A 19 -3.65 -0.20 18.39
N ARG A 20 -4.97 -0.12 18.64
CA ARG A 20 -5.96 0.00 17.55
C ARG A 20 -5.82 1.33 16.82
N ILE A 21 -5.64 2.44 17.53
CA ILE A 21 -5.42 3.76 16.94
C ILE A 21 -4.10 3.79 16.14
N HIS A 22 -3.02 3.19 16.67
CA HIS A 22 -1.75 3.10 15.97
C HIS A 22 -1.88 2.31 14.65
N ARG A 23 -2.53 1.15 14.68
CA ARG A 23 -2.80 0.34 13.47
C ARG A 23 -3.67 1.07 12.44
N LEU A 24 -4.64 1.87 12.88
CA LEU A 24 -5.47 2.68 11.98
C LEU A 24 -4.67 3.84 11.37
N LYS A 25 -3.85 4.53 12.16
CA LYS A 25 -2.99 5.64 11.70
C LYS A 25 -1.92 5.16 10.71
N GLU A 26 -1.32 3.99 10.95
CA GLU A 26 -0.37 3.37 10.03
C GLU A 26 -1.03 2.99 8.70
N LYS A 27 -2.27 2.47 8.74
CA LYS A 27 -3.07 2.18 7.55
C LYS A 27 -3.44 3.43 6.76
N GLU A 28 -3.78 4.53 7.43
CA GLU A 28 -4.05 5.82 6.79
C GLU A 28 -2.79 6.42 6.18
N ASN A 29 -1.67 6.46 6.90
CA ASN A 29 -0.39 6.95 6.38
C ASN A 29 0.07 6.15 5.15
N PHE A 30 -0.06 4.82 5.18
CA PHE A 30 0.27 3.98 4.02
C PHE A 30 -0.61 4.31 2.80
N ARG A 31 -1.91 4.56 3.01
CA ARG A 31 -2.83 4.92 1.92
C ARG A 31 -2.60 6.35 1.42
N ALA A 32 -2.32 7.30 2.30
CA ALA A 32 -2.22 8.72 2.00
C ALA A 32 -0.85 9.11 1.43
N VAL A 33 0.21 8.38 1.79
CA VAL A 33 1.59 8.73 1.40
C VAL A 33 2.20 7.67 0.49
N VAL A 34 2.23 6.40 0.92
CA VAL A 34 2.96 5.34 0.20
C VAL A 34 2.33 5.00 -1.15
N MET A 35 0.99 4.92 -1.20
CA MET A 35 0.28 4.68 -2.46
C MET A 35 0.49 5.79 -3.50
N PRO A 36 0.19 7.07 -3.23
CA PRO A 36 0.43 8.14 -4.21
C PRO A 36 1.90 8.24 -4.61
N LEU A 37 2.84 8.07 -3.67
CA LEU A 37 4.27 8.07 -3.98
C LEU A 37 4.65 6.93 -4.93
N SER A 38 4.06 5.74 -4.77
CA SER A 38 4.28 4.62 -5.69
C SER A 38 3.79 4.89 -7.11
N TYR A 39 2.64 5.57 -7.25
CA TYR A 39 2.13 5.95 -8.57
C TYR A 39 2.99 7.02 -9.24
N TRP A 40 3.50 7.98 -8.47
CA TRP A 40 4.48 8.95 -8.96
C TRP A 40 5.77 8.26 -9.42
N GLY A 41 6.30 7.34 -8.61
CA GLY A 41 7.44 6.50 -9.00
C GLY A 41 7.18 5.76 -10.31
N ALA A 42 6.02 5.11 -10.44
CA ALA A 42 5.64 4.40 -11.66
C ALA A 42 5.51 5.31 -12.88
N ALA A 43 4.99 6.53 -12.71
CA ALA A 43 4.93 7.52 -13.79
C ALA A 43 6.35 7.90 -14.26
N PHE A 44 7.29 8.15 -13.33
CA PHE A 44 8.68 8.41 -13.70
C PHE A 44 9.34 7.20 -14.37
N GLY A 45 9.10 5.99 -13.86
CA GLY A 45 9.58 4.75 -14.47
C GLY A 45 9.04 4.56 -15.89
N PHE A 46 7.77 4.86 -16.12
CA PHE A 46 7.16 4.82 -17.46
C PHE A 46 7.81 5.82 -18.42
N VAL A 47 8.01 7.07 -18.00
CA VAL A 47 8.68 8.09 -18.80
C VAL A 47 10.11 7.68 -19.14
N ALA A 48 10.85 7.13 -18.18
CA ALA A 48 12.21 6.66 -18.42
C ALA A 48 12.26 5.46 -19.39
N LEU A 49 11.32 4.52 -19.31
CA LEU A 49 11.22 3.41 -20.27
C LEU A 49 10.83 3.90 -21.67
N LEU A 50 9.92 4.87 -21.78
CA LEU A 50 9.60 5.49 -23.06
C LEU A 50 10.82 6.17 -23.68
N TRP A 51 11.60 6.89 -22.86
CA TRP A 51 12.82 7.55 -23.31
C TRP A 51 13.85 6.54 -23.83
N GLU A 52 14.13 5.47 -23.08
CA GLU A 52 15.00 4.37 -23.54
C GLU A 52 14.45 3.69 -24.80
N GLY A 53 13.13 3.59 -24.95
CA GLY A 53 12.48 3.09 -26.16
C GLY A 53 12.76 3.96 -27.38
N ILE A 54 12.68 5.29 -27.23
CA ILE A 54 13.01 6.25 -28.29
C ILE A 54 14.50 6.12 -28.68
N VAL A 55 15.40 6.11 -27.67
CA VAL A 55 16.83 5.93 -27.90
C VAL A 55 17.10 4.64 -28.68
N LYS A 56 16.37 3.56 -28.38
CA LYS A 56 16.51 2.29 -29.12
C LYS A 56 16.06 2.39 -30.58
N MET A 57 14.96 3.11 -30.83
CA MET A 57 14.45 3.33 -32.19
C MET A 57 15.41 4.16 -33.04
N ASP A 58 16.12 5.11 -32.43
CA ASP A 58 17.16 5.92 -33.08
C ASP A 58 18.49 5.16 -33.29
N GLY A 59 18.54 3.86 -32.95
CA GLY A 59 19.74 3.03 -33.08
C GLY A 59 20.75 3.20 -31.93
N GLY A 60 20.38 3.92 -30.88
CA GLY A 60 21.17 4.08 -29.67
C GLY A 60 21.27 2.80 -28.84
N LEU A 61 22.26 2.76 -27.95
CA LEU A 61 22.44 1.68 -26.98
C LEU A 61 21.60 1.96 -25.74
N CYS A 62 20.72 1.02 -25.39
CA CYS A 62 19.99 1.09 -24.13
C CYS A 62 20.91 0.75 -22.96
N HIS A 63 20.84 1.55 -21.90
CA HIS A 63 21.63 1.31 -20.71
C HIS A 63 20.80 0.56 -19.66
N THR A 64 21.27 -0.62 -19.26
CA THR A 64 20.65 -1.42 -18.19
C THR A 64 20.56 -0.67 -16.86
N THR A 65 21.46 0.29 -16.63
CA THR A 65 21.45 1.19 -15.47
C THR A 65 20.22 2.09 -15.41
N VAL A 66 19.56 2.35 -16.54
CA VAL A 66 18.32 3.13 -16.62
C VAL A 66 17.11 2.19 -16.68
N LEU A 67 17.20 1.13 -17.49
CA LEU A 67 16.15 0.13 -17.69
C LEU A 67 15.72 -0.57 -16.39
N VAL A 68 16.67 -1.02 -15.57
CA VAL A 68 16.41 -1.76 -14.32
C VAL A 68 15.64 -0.90 -13.31
N PRO A 69 16.11 0.30 -12.91
CA PRO A 69 15.36 1.13 -11.99
C PRO A 69 14.03 1.62 -12.58
N ALA A 70 13.97 1.93 -13.88
CA ALA A 70 12.73 2.35 -14.53
C ALA A 70 11.65 1.25 -14.47
N ALA A 71 12.02 0.00 -14.78
CA ALA A 71 11.15 -1.15 -14.65
C ALA A 71 10.74 -1.42 -13.20
N PHE A 72 11.67 -1.27 -12.24
CA PHE A 72 11.38 -1.41 -10.81
C PHE A 72 10.33 -0.41 -10.34
N PHE A 73 10.51 0.87 -10.66
CA PHE A 73 9.57 1.92 -10.28
C PHE A 73 8.21 1.76 -10.97
N LEU A 74 8.19 1.36 -12.24
CA LEU A 74 6.96 1.03 -12.96
C LEU A 74 6.18 -0.10 -12.28
N LEU A 75 6.87 -1.15 -11.84
CA LEU A 75 6.27 -2.33 -11.21
C LEU A 75 5.96 -2.14 -9.74
N LEU A 76 6.53 -1.14 -9.06
CA LEU A 76 6.37 -0.86 -7.62
C LEU A 76 4.91 -0.79 -7.11
N PRO A 77 3.92 -0.26 -7.84
CA PRO A 77 2.53 -0.25 -7.40
C PRO A 77 1.91 -1.66 -7.34
N LEU A 78 2.39 -2.59 -8.18
CA LEU A 78 1.85 -3.94 -8.32
C LEU A 78 1.96 -4.77 -7.03
N PRO A 79 3.15 -4.92 -6.39
CA PRO A 79 3.27 -5.62 -5.12
C PRO A 79 2.56 -4.89 -3.99
N LEU A 80 2.46 -3.55 -4.02
CA LEU A 80 1.72 -2.78 -3.01
C LEU A 80 0.21 -3.05 -3.08
N VAL A 81 -0.35 -3.16 -4.29
CA VAL A 81 -1.73 -3.56 -4.51
C VAL A 81 -1.95 -5.02 -4.10
N LEU A 82 -1.05 -5.93 -4.46
CA LEU A 82 -1.12 -7.33 -4.01
C LEU A 82 -1.08 -7.44 -2.48
N PHE A 83 -0.17 -6.74 -1.82
CA PHE A 83 -0.10 -6.68 -0.35
C PHE A 83 -1.41 -6.16 0.24
N ARG A 84 -2.00 -5.12 -0.37
CA ARG A 84 -3.31 -4.61 0.04
C ARG A 84 -4.43 -5.62 -0.16
N LEU A 85 -4.42 -6.40 -1.24
CA LEU A 85 -5.42 -7.44 -1.49
C LEU A 85 -5.30 -8.57 -0.47
N VAL A 86 -4.09 -9.07 -0.22
CA VAL A 86 -3.81 -10.10 0.79
C VAL A 86 -4.25 -9.60 2.18
N ARG A 87 -3.79 -8.42 2.61
CA ARG A 87 -4.12 -7.85 3.93
C ARG A 87 -5.60 -7.49 4.06
N GLY A 88 -6.22 -7.00 2.99
CA GLY A 88 -7.65 -6.69 2.91
C GLY A 88 -8.52 -7.95 3.01
N HIS A 89 -8.07 -9.06 2.45
CA HIS A 89 -8.74 -10.36 2.55
C HIS A 89 -8.70 -10.92 3.98
N PHE A 90 -7.55 -10.83 4.67
CA PHE A 90 -7.43 -11.26 6.07
C PHE A 90 -8.25 -10.39 7.05
N SER A 91 -8.42 -9.09 6.77
CA SER A 91 -9.18 -8.20 7.65
C SER A 91 -10.69 -8.50 7.69
N LYS A 92 -11.26 -9.20 6.71
CA LYS A 92 -12.68 -9.61 6.74
C LYS A 92 -12.93 -10.84 7.63
N ARG A 93 -11.89 -11.64 7.90
CA ARG A 93 -11.99 -12.85 8.73
C ARG A 93 -11.63 -12.65 10.21
N LEU A 94 -11.05 -11.50 10.57
CA LEU A 94 -10.70 -11.19 11.97
C LEU A 94 -11.84 -10.51 12.76
N PHE A 95 -13.00 -10.31 12.14
CA PHE A 95 -14.22 -9.77 12.76
C PHE A 95 -15.39 -10.77 12.76
N ALA A 96 -15.15 -12.04 12.39
CA ALA A 96 -16.10 -13.13 12.56
C ALA A 96 -15.82 -13.87 13.87
#